data_AF-A0A447U8I8-F1
#
_entry.id   AF-A0A447U8I8-F1
#
_cell.length_a   1.000
_cell.length_b   1.000
_cell.length_c   1.000
_cell.angle_alpha   90.00
_cell.angle_beta   90.00
_cell.angle_gamma   90.00
#
_symmetry.space_group_name_H-M   'P 1'
#
loop_
_entity.id
_entity.type
_entity.pdbx_description
1 polymer ?
#
loop_
_entity_poly.entity_id
_entity_poly.type
_entity_poly.pdbx_seq_one_letter_code
_entity_poly.pdbx_strand_id
1 'polypeptide(L)'
;MLRVPDAASVATAHWLETQLGRKVGASTGTNMWGALQLAARMREAGETGAIVTLLCDSGDRYLDTYYHPAWVSDHIGDLTPWSAAIAKITYRRLETKKKARLNVWLAGRDLSFGGIR
;
A
#
# COMPACT_ATOMS: atom_id res chain seq x y z
N MET A 1 7.15 -2.79 18.88
CA MET A 1 6.96 -1.49 18.21
C MET A 1 7.84 -1.47 16.97
N LEU A 2 7.28 -1.20 15.78
CA LEU A 2 8.04 -1.14 14.53
C LEU A 2 8.66 0.26 14.37
N ARG A 3 9.98 0.34 14.16
CA ARG A 3 10.64 1.59 13.76
C ARG A 3 10.57 1.69 12.24
N VAL A 4 10.09 2.82 11.74
CA VAL A 4 9.92 3.07 10.31
C VAL A 4 10.84 4.19 9.90
N PRO A 5 11.72 3.99 8.90
CA PRO A 5 12.53 5.06 8.34
C PRO A 5 11.65 6.16 7.73
N ASP A 6 12.05 7.42 7.88
CA ASP A 6 11.27 8.56 7.37
C ASP A 6 11.04 8.48 5.86
N ALA A 7 12.06 8.07 5.10
CA ALA A 7 11.93 7.84 3.66
C ALA A 7 10.92 6.74 3.30
N ALA A 8 10.82 5.68 4.11
CA ALA A 8 9.79 4.65 3.92
C ALA A 8 8.39 5.21 4.18
N SER A 9 8.26 6.06 5.21
CA SER A 9 7.02 6.73 5.57
C SER A 9 6.53 7.65 4.45
N VAL A 10 7.39 8.54 3.96
CA VAL A 10 7.06 9.48 2.86
C VAL A 10 6.77 8.73 1.57
N ALA A 11 7.61 7.77 1.17
CA ALA A 11 7.37 6.96 -0.03
C ALA A 11 6.02 6.21 0.04
N THR A 12 5.65 5.70 1.23
CA THR A 12 4.37 5.03 1.43
C THR A 12 3.19 6.00 1.36
N ALA A 13 3.34 7.22 1.88
CA ALA A 13 2.31 8.26 1.73
C ALA A 13 2.08 8.62 0.26
N HIS A 14 3.15 8.80 -0.53
CA HIS A 14 3.09 9.06 -1.97
C HIS A 14 2.44 7.92 -2.73
N TRP A 15 2.83 6.68 -2.43
CA TRP A 15 2.18 5.50 -3.02
C TRP A 15 0.69 5.45 -2.65
N LEU A 16 0.33 5.71 -1.39
CA LEU A 16 -1.06 5.63 -0.95
C LEU A 16 -1.95 6.69 -1.61
N GLU A 17 -1.40 7.88 -1.92
CA GLU A 17 -2.10 8.88 -2.74
C GLU A 17 -2.55 8.28 -4.07
N THR A 18 -1.70 7.52 -4.75
CA THR A 18 -2.05 6.87 -6.04
C THR A 18 -3.19 5.87 -5.92
N GLN A 19 -3.42 5.31 -4.73
CA GLN A 19 -4.48 4.34 -4.47
C GLN A 19 -5.79 5.01 -4.04
N LEU A 20 -5.70 6.14 -3.32
CA LEU A 20 -6.85 6.83 -2.74
C LEU A 20 -7.34 8.02 -3.58
N GLY A 21 -6.52 8.54 -4.49
CA GLY A 21 -6.80 9.77 -5.24
C GLY A 21 -6.75 11.04 -4.36
N ARG A 22 -6.15 10.98 -3.17
CA ARG A 22 -5.96 12.13 -2.28
C ARG A 22 -4.66 12.03 -1.48
N LYS A 23 -4.09 13.18 -1.14
CA LYS A 23 -2.86 13.28 -0.35
C LYS A 23 -3.10 12.94 1.12
N VAL A 24 -2.11 12.32 1.76
CA VAL A 24 -2.10 12.00 3.19
C VAL A 24 -0.81 12.48 3.87
N GLY A 25 -0.83 12.70 5.18
CA GLY A 25 0.38 13.03 5.94
C GLY A 25 1.34 11.83 6.10
N ALA A 26 2.63 12.12 6.39
CA ALA A 26 3.65 11.08 6.57
C ALA A 26 3.30 10.07 7.68
N SER A 27 2.69 10.49 8.80
CA SER A 27 2.25 9.55 9.85
C SER A 27 1.30 8.46 9.33
N THR A 28 0.46 8.79 8.35
CA THR A 28 -0.37 7.82 7.65
C THR A 28 0.47 6.86 6.81
N GLY A 29 1.52 7.37 6.16
CA GLY A 29 2.54 6.57 5.48
C GLY A 29 3.23 5.58 6.44
N THR A 30 3.61 6.01 7.65
CA THR A 30 4.17 5.14 8.71
C THR A 30 3.21 4.00 9.08
N ASN A 31 1.95 4.35 9.34
CA ASN A 31 0.90 3.39 9.68
C ASN A 31 0.67 2.37 8.55
N MET A 32 0.64 2.86 7.30
CA MET A 32 0.40 2.02 6.13
C MET A 32 1.60 1.13 5.81
N TRP A 33 2.83 1.62 6.00
CA TRP A 33 4.03 0.80 5.86
C TRP A 33 4.00 -0.37 6.84
N GLY A 34 3.67 -0.11 8.10
CA GLY A 34 3.51 -1.18 9.11
C GLY A 34 2.43 -2.20 8.71
N ALA A 35 1.29 -1.73 8.19
CA ALA A 35 0.22 -2.60 7.72
C ALA A 35 0.66 -3.48 6.52
N LEU A 36 1.38 -2.92 5.54
CA LEU A 36 1.93 -3.67 4.41
C LEU A 36 2.93 -4.74 4.86
N GLN A 37 3.81 -4.40 5.80
CA GLN A 37 4.78 -5.35 6.36
C GLN A 37 4.08 -6.48 7.12
N LEU A 38 3.03 -6.17 7.88
CA LEU A 38 2.22 -7.18 8.56
C LEU A 38 1.50 -8.09 7.55
N ALA A 39 0.88 -7.51 6.52
CA ALA A 39 0.21 -8.27 5.45
C ALA A 39 1.17 -9.22 4.73
N ALA A 40 2.40 -8.77 4.45
CA ALA A 40 3.43 -9.61 3.85
C ALA A 40 3.79 -10.80 4.74
N ARG A 41 4.02 -10.58 6.05
CA ARG A 41 4.30 -11.65 7.01
C ARG A 41 3.14 -12.63 7.18
N MET A 42 1.91 -12.12 7.32
CA MET A 42 0.72 -12.98 7.43
C MET A 42 0.58 -13.87 6.19
N ARG A 43 0.80 -13.32 4.99
CA ARG A 43 0.80 -14.07 3.73
C ARG A 43 1.88 -15.17 3.71
N GLU A 44 3.10 -14.86 4.16
CA GLU A 44 4.19 -15.84 4.25
C GLU A 44 3.90 -16.95 5.27
N ALA A 45 3.21 -16.62 6.37
CA ALA A 45 2.80 -17.56 7.41
C ALA A 45 1.50 -18.34 7.08
N GLY A 46 0.81 -18.02 5.98
CA GLY A 46 -0.50 -18.61 5.65
C GLY A 46 -1.63 -18.15 6.57
N GLU A 47 -1.44 -17.04 7.29
CA GLU A 47 -2.42 -16.47 8.22
C GLU A 47 -3.44 -15.59 7.49
N THR A 48 -4.69 -15.64 7.94
CA THR A 48 -5.79 -14.81 7.41
C THR A 48 -6.38 -13.94 8.51
N GLY A 49 -6.77 -12.73 8.17
CA GLY A 49 -7.41 -11.80 9.10
C GLY A 49 -7.56 -10.41 8.51
N ALA A 50 -8.26 -9.53 9.23
CA ALA A 50 -8.36 -8.12 8.87
C ALA A 50 -7.21 -7.32 9.50
N ILE A 51 -6.55 -6.48 8.71
CA ILE A 51 -5.60 -5.47 9.20
C ILE A 51 -6.32 -4.13 9.18
N VAL A 52 -6.40 -3.49 10.34
CA VAL A 52 -6.99 -2.16 10.50
C VAL A 52 -5.88 -1.17 10.80
N THR A 53 -5.95 0.00 10.17
CA THR A 53 -5.01 1.10 10.38
C THR A 53 -5.73 2.44 10.29
N LEU A 54 -5.06 3.52 10.69
CA LEU A 54 -5.65 4.86 10.78
C LEU A 54 -5.00 5.79 9.75
N LEU A 55 -5.84 6.48 8.97
CA LEU A 55 -5.46 7.68 8.24
C LEU A 55 -5.58 8.86 9.21
N CYS A 56 -4.52 9.64 9.33
CA CYS A 56 -4.46 10.80 10.23
C CYS A 56 -4.90 12.06 9.46
N ASP A 57 -4.02 13.05 9.38
CA ASP A 57 -4.29 14.32 8.71
C ASP A 57 -4.22 14.23 7.17
N SER A 58 -4.91 15.16 6.49
CA SER A 58 -4.76 15.38 5.05
C SER A 58 -3.31 15.74 4.70
N GLY A 59 -2.87 15.26 3.54
CA GLY A 59 -1.56 15.58 2.97
C GLY A 59 -1.44 17.02 2.47
N ASP A 60 -2.55 17.74 2.28
CA ASP A 60 -2.55 19.13 1.79
C ASP A 60 -1.83 20.10 2.74
N ARG A 61 -1.67 19.71 4.02
CA ARG A 61 -0.90 20.48 5.01
C ARG A 61 0.62 20.41 4.79
N TYR A 62 1.08 19.54 3.90
CA TYR A 62 2.48 19.18 3.72
C TYR A 62 2.95 19.37 2.27
N LEU A 63 2.27 20.22 1.49
CA LEU A 63 2.60 20.50 0.09
C LEU A 63 4.00 21.07 -0.08
N ASP A 64 4.43 21.93 0.86
CA ASP A 64 5.76 22.55 0.85
C ASP A 64 6.85 21.69 1.50
N THR A 65 6.51 20.49 1.98
CA THR A 65 7.46 19.56 2.63
C THR A 65 7.41 18.18 1.99
N TYR A 66 6.65 17.23 2.53
CA TYR A 66 6.65 15.83 2.08
C TYR A 66 6.26 15.66 0.61
N TYR A 67 5.51 16.59 0.02
CA TYR A 67 5.14 16.57 -1.40
C TYR A 67 5.97 17.52 -2.28
N HIS A 68 6.99 18.18 -1.70
CA HIS A 68 7.91 19.04 -2.42
C HIS A 68 9.22 18.28 -2.73
N PRO A 69 9.53 17.93 -4.00
CA PRO A 69 10.66 17.05 -4.33
C PRO A 69 12.02 17.54 -3.82
N ALA A 70 12.31 18.85 -3.89
CA ALA A 70 13.57 19.39 -3.39
C ALA A 70 13.70 19.22 -1.86
N TRP A 71 12.67 19.60 -1.11
CA TRP A 71 12.63 19.42 0.34
C TRP A 71 12.81 17.96 0.74
N VAL A 72 12.16 17.02 0.03
CA VAL A 72 12.34 15.59 0.27
C VAL A 72 13.78 15.16 0.02
N SER A 73 14.39 15.59 -1.10
CA SER A 73 15.79 15.29 -1.40
C SER A 73 16.74 15.79 -0.29
N ASP A 74 16.52 17.01 0.19
CA ASP A 74 17.41 17.68 1.15
C ASP A 74 17.24 17.18 2.59
N HIS A 75 16.04 16.77 2.98
CA HIS A 75 15.70 16.43 4.38
C HIS A 75 15.41 14.95 4.64
N ILE A 76 14.94 14.21 3.63
CA ILE A 76 14.50 12.81 3.78
C ILE A 76 15.42 11.85 3.02
N GLY A 77 15.92 12.26 1.86
CA GLY A 77 16.79 11.48 0.99
C GLY A 77 16.03 10.66 -0.06
N ASP A 78 16.70 9.62 -0.58
CA ASP A 78 16.18 8.83 -1.70
C ASP A 78 15.00 7.93 -1.31
N LEU A 79 13.86 8.14 -1.98
CA LEU A 79 12.64 7.36 -1.81
C LEU A 79 12.61 6.09 -2.66
N THR A 80 13.48 5.97 -3.67
CA THR A 80 13.45 4.90 -4.69
C THR A 80 13.50 3.49 -4.11
N PRO A 81 14.38 3.17 -3.13
CA PRO A 81 14.42 1.83 -2.53
C PRO A 81 13.09 1.44 -1.87
N TRP A 82 12.40 2.41 -1.28
CA TRP A 82 11.16 2.20 -0.54
C TRP A 82 9.98 2.03 -1.50
N SER A 83 9.91 2.83 -2.56
CA SER A 83 8.94 2.64 -3.65
C SER A 83 9.07 1.25 -4.28
N ALA A 84 10.29 0.77 -4.50
CA ALA A 84 10.54 -0.58 -5.00
C ALA A 84 10.10 -1.67 -4.01
N ALA A 85 10.34 -1.47 -2.71
CA ALA A 85 9.89 -2.39 -1.67
C ALA A 85 8.36 -2.48 -1.59
N ILE A 86 7.67 -1.33 -1.63
CA ILE A 86 6.19 -1.28 -1.68
C ILE A 86 5.69 -2.05 -2.90
N ALA A 87 6.24 -1.75 -4.08
CA ALA A 87 5.85 -2.43 -5.32
C ALA A 87 6.01 -3.95 -5.20
N LYS A 88 7.10 -4.45 -4.60
CA LYS A 88 7.31 -5.88 -4.36
C LYS A 88 6.24 -6.51 -3.46
N ILE A 89 5.79 -5.80 -2.43
CA ILE A 89 4.76 -6.29 -1.49
C ILE A 89 3.38 -6.32 -2.16
N THR A 90 3.06 -5.26 -2.91
CA THR A 90 1.74 -5.01 -3.51
C THR A 90 1.58 -5.66 -4.88
N TYR A 91 2.68 -6.06 -5.54
CA TYR A 91 2.63 -6.78 -6.80
C TYR A 91 1.92 -8.12 -6.57
N ARG A 92 0.75 -8.28 -7.20
CA ARG A 92 0.09 -9.59 -7.28
C ARG A 92 0.93 -10.46 -8.20
N ARG A 93 1.46 -11.57 -7.67
CA ARG A 93 2.01 -12.64 -8.48
C ARG A 93 0.90 -13.15 -9.39
N LEU A 94 0.89 -12.67 -10.64
CA LEU A 94 0.09 -13.25 -11.71
C LEU A 94 0.71 -14.61 -12.06
N GLU A 95 0.59 -15.60 -11.18
CA GLU A 95 0.80 -16.99 -11.59
C GLU A 95 -0.50 -17.59 -12.08
N THR A 96 -0.61 -17.53 -13.39
CA THR A 96 -1.44 -18.37 -14.24
C THR A 96 -1.07 -19.84 -14.07
N LYS A 97 -1.77 -20.58 -13.19
CA LYS A 97 -2.15 -21.98 -13.47
C LYS A 97 -3.57 -22.28 -12.99
N LYS A 98 -4.43 -22.52 -14.00
CA LYS A 98 -5.71 -23.25 -14.04
C LYS A 98 -6.25 -23.83 -12.71
N LYS A 99 -7.54 -23.53 -12.47
CA LYS A 99 -8.50 -24.22 -11.57
C LYS A 99 -8.26 -24.10 -10.06
N ALA A 100 -8.79 -23.03 -9.47
CA ALA A 100 -9.71 -23.14 -8.34
C ALA A 100 -10.53 -21.83 -8.30
N ARG A 101 -11.85 -21.95 -8.45
CA ARG A 101 -12.75 -20.82 -8.24
C ARG A 101 -12.72 -20.46 -6.75
N LEU A 102 -12.13 -19.33 -6.42
CA LEU A 102 -12.35 -18.67 -5.14
C LEU A 102 -13.30 -17.50 -5.42
N ASN A 103 -14.54 -17.64 -4.96
CA ASN A 103 -15.54 -16.58 -5.10
C ASN A 103 -15.15 -15.41 -4.19
N VAL A 104 -14.90 -14.25 -4.77
CA VAL A 104 -14.79 -12.97 -4.04
C VAL A 104 -16.08 -12.21 -4.29
N TRP A 105 -16.85 -12.03 -3.21
CA TRP A 105 -18.07 -11.24 -3.17
C TRP A 105 -17.70 -9.78 -2.90
N LEU A 106 -18.02 -8.87 -3.84
CA LEU A 106 -17.94 -7.42 -3.66
C LEU A 106 -19.22 -6.81 -4.27
N ALA A 107 -20.01 -6.15 -3.43
CA ALA A 107 -21.18 -5.35 -3.82
C ALA A 107 -22.30 -6.05 -4.61
N GLY A 108 -22.83 -7.17 -4.09
CA GLY A 108 -24.19 -7.62 -4.43
C GLY A 108 -24.39 -8.21 -5.82
N ARG A 109 -23.34 -8.66 -6.51
CA ARG A 109 -23.48 -9.47 -7.72
C ARG A 109 -22.63 -10.73 -7.63
N ASP A 110 -23.32 -11.88 -7.71
CA ASP A 110 -22.71 -13.19 -7.93
C ASP A 110 -22.40 -13.39 -9.42
N LEU A 111 -21.27 -14.03 -9.70
CA LEU A 111 -20.70 -14.29 -11.02
C LEU A 111 -20.56 -15.81 -11.21
N SER A 112 -21.40 -16.45 -12.04
CA SER A 112 -20.95 -17.64 -12.79
C SER A 112 -21.77 -18.06 -14.01
N PHE A 113 -21.01 -18.24 -15.11
CA PHE A 113 -21.14 -19.16 -16.25
C PHE A 113 -21.98 -18.85 -17.50
N GLY A 114 -21.24 -18.77 -18.61
CA GLY A 114 -21.59 -19.02 -20.02
C GLY A 114 -20.42 -18.47 -20.84
N GLY A 115 -19.51 -19.23 -21.44
CA GLY A 115 -19.72 -20.45 -22.19
C GLY A 115 -20.01 -20.10 -23.66
N ILE A 116 -18.96 -20.10 -24.50
CA ILE A 116 -18.97 -20.21 -25.97
C ILE A 116 -19.46 -18.98 -26.77
N ARG A 117 -18.53 -18.18 -27.30
CA ARG A 117 -18.05 -18.17 -28.71
C ARG A 117 -16.84 -17.24 -28.83
#